data_AF-A0A2T6M929-F1
#
_entry.id   AF-A0A2T6M929-F1
#
_cell.length_a   1.000
_cell.length_b   1.000
_cell.length_c   1.000
_cell.angle_alpha   90.00
_cell.angle_beta   90.00
_cell.angle_gamma   90.00
#
_symmetry.space_group_name_H-M   'P 1'
#
loop_
_entity.id
_entity.type
_entity.pdbx_description
1 polymer ?
#
loop_
_entity_poly.entity_id
_entity_poly.type
_entity_poly.pdbx_seq_one_letter_code
_entity_poly.pdbx_strand_id
1 'polypeptide(L)'
;MARQGRSSDWGFPRWRGYGSAREAVNVRLCDRAGCNEPGNCPAPKSPNSPDRWYFCEKHAAEYNAGWDYFAGLDKEEAAAREQAERRTNEGYSDSSWKAWAGPGDGSRSRDELRALEALGLDPDAAFENVRKAWRTRAKEVHPDVRPGDAKAAEEFQKLQLAYEVLRAAEERRTWKGSGI
;
A
#
# COMPACT_ATOMS: atom_id res chain seq x y z
N MET A 1 12.34 15.09 56.13
CA MET A 1 11.91 15.10 54.72
C MET A 1 13.13 14.85 53.84
N ALA A 2 13.41 13.59 53.49
CA ALA A 2 14.51 13.23 52.61
C ALA A 2 14.09 13.46 51.15
N ARG A 3 14.93 14.17 50.39
CA ARG A 3 14.67 14.55 49.00
C ARG A 3 14.81 13.32 48.11
N GLN A 4 13.81 13.03 47.29
CA GLN A 4 13.87 11.96 46.29
C GLN A 4 15.03 12.26 45.32
N GLY A 5 16.02 11.36 45.27
CA GLY A 5 17.10 11.43 44.30
C GLY A 5 16.55 11.30 42.88
N ARG A 6 17.03 12.14 41.96
CA ARG A 6 16.65 12.04 40.54
C ARG A 6 17.23 10.72 40.02
N SER A 7 16.36 9.84 39.52
CA SER A 7 16.76 8.59 38.88
C SER A 7 17.82 8.85 37.81
N SER A 8 18.95 8.16 37.89
CA SER A 8 20.05 8.21 36.94
C SER A 8 19.86 7.21 35.79
N ASP A 9 18.62 6.95 35.38
CA ASP A 9 18.29 6.06 34.27
C ASP A 9 18.18 6.86 32.96
N TRP A 10 19.33 7.22 32.38
CA TRP A 10 19.44 7.63 30.99
C TRP A 10 19.76 6.39 30.12
N GLY A 11 18.88 5.39 30.18
CA GLY A 11 19.11 4.02 29.71
C GLY A 11 19.26 3.88 28.18
N PHE A 12 20.44 3.43 27.76
CA PHE A 12 20.81 2.95 26.43
C PHE A 12 21.54 1.60 26.59
N PRO A 13 21.32 0.54 25.78
CA PRO A 13 20.59 0.43 24.50
C PRO A 13 19.06 0.29 24.59
N ARG A 14 18.34 0.90 23.63
CA ARG A 14 16.90 1.21 23.64
C ARG A 14 15.94 0.04 23.31
N TRP A 15 16.33 -1.20 23.56
CA TRP A 15 15.45 -2.36 23.35
C TRP A 15 15.61 -3.30 24.54
N ARG A 16 14.80 -3.09 25.59
CA ARG A 16 14.51 -4.17 26.55
C ARG A 16 14.03 -5.39 25.76
N GLY A 17 14.48 -6.58 26.16
CA GLY A 17 13.93 -7.82 25.60
C GLY A 17 12.40 -7.85 25.76
N TYR A 18 11.70 -8.22 24.68
CA TYR A 18 10.25 -8.37 24.66
C TYR A 18 9.80 -9.20 25.88
N GLY A 19 8.95 -8.63 26.73
CA GLY A 19 8.37 -9.31 27.90
C GLY A 19 8.99 -9.00 29.27
N SER A 20 9.94 -8.06 29.38
CA SER A 20 10.57 -7.73 30.68
C SER A 20 9.80 -6.72 31.55
N ALA A 21 8.64 -6.22 31.11
CA ALA A 21 7.75 -5.44 31.96
C ALA A 21 6.76 -6.37 32.67
N ARG A 22 7.01 -6.69 33.94
CA ARG A 22 6.02 -7.29 34.86
C ARG A 22 5.20 -6.20 35.55
N GLU A 23 4.79 -5.19 34.79
CA GLU A 23 3.89 -4.17 35.31
C GLU A 23 2.47 -4.75 35.33
N ALA A 24 1.79 -4.65 36.47
CA ALA A 24 0.40 -5.02 36.57
C ALA A 24 -0.41 -4.13 35.62
N VAL A 25 -0.90 -4.69 34.50
CA VAL A 25 -1.81 -3.99 33.60
C VAL A 25 -3.11 -3.77 34.36
N ASN A 26 -3.48 -2.52 34.61
CA ASN A 26 -4.79 -2.19 35.16
C ASN A 26 -5.87 -2.59 34.13
N VAL A 27 -6.45 -3.77 34.30
CA VAL A 27 -7.55 -4.26 33.47
C VAL A 27 -8.84 -3.60 33.96
N ARG A 28 -9.46 -2.76 33.13
CA ARG A 28 -10.82 -2.27 33.38
C ARG A 28 -11.82 -3.39 33.14
N LEU A 29 -12.82 -3.50 34.01
CA LEU A 29 -13.92 -4.43 33.82
C LEU A 29 -14.94 -3.87 32.83
N CYS A 30 -15.71 -4.75 32.21
CA CYS A 30 -16.81 -4.38 31.34
C CYS A 30 -17.88 -3.59 32.09
N ASP A 31 -18.35 -2.48 31.50
CA ASP A 31 -19.39 -1.61 32.08
C ASP A 31 -20.82 -2.22 32.02
N ARG A 32 -20.98 -3.42 31.46
CA ARG A 32 -22.27 -4.12 31.39
C ARG A 32 -22.61 -4.70 32.76
N ALA A 33 -23.83 -4.44 33.24
CA ALA A 33 -24.33 -4.99 34.50
C ALA A 33 -24.18 -6.52 34.55
N GLY A 34 -23.44 -7.01 35.55
CA GLY A 34 -23.21 -8.44 35.77
C GLY A 34 -22.11 -9.09 34.93
N CYS A 35 -21.34 -8.31 34.16
CA CYS A 35 -20.20 -8.83 33.39
C CYS A 35 -18.86 -8.56 34.11
N ASN A 36 -18.03 -9.61 34.25
CA ASN A 36 -16.69 -9.51 34.83
C ASN A 36 -15.57 -9.72 33.78
N GLU A 37 -15.89 -9.69 32.49
CA GLU A 37 -14.92 -9.78 31.41
C GLU A 37 -14.14 -8.45 31.25
N PRO A 38 -12.91 -8.46 30.68
CA PRO A 38 -12.14 -7.24 30.45
C PRO A 38 -12.80 -6.30 29.43
N GLY A 39 -12.93 -5.02 29.80
CA GLY A 39 -13.53 -3.95 29.00
C GLY A 39 -12.56 -3.30 28.02
N ASN A 40 -12.12 -4.03 27.00
CA ASN A 40 -11.11 -3.56 26.04
C ASN A 40 -11.68 -2.76 24.86
N CYS A 41 -13.00 -2.77 24.66
CA CYS A 41 -13.66 -2.17 23.51
C CYS A 41 -14.37 -0.87 23.93
N PRO A 42 -13.82 0.32 23.61
CA PRO A 42 -14.47 1.58 23.89
C PRO A 42 -15.61 1.84 22.90
N ALA A 43 -16.80 2.13 23.42
CA ALA A 43 -17.98 2.52 22.67
C ALA A 43 -18.43 3.94 23.06
N PRO A 44 -18.95 4.78 22.13
CA PRO A 44 -19.49 6.09 22.48
C PRO A 44 -20.66 5.98 23.47
N LYS A 45 -21.02 7.04 24.21
CA LYS A 45 -22.27 7.04 25.03
C LYS A 45 -23.44 7.68 24.30
N SER A 46 -23.18 8.69 23.51
CA SER A 46 -24.17 9.38 22.67
C SER A 46 -23.50 9.92 21.40
N PRO A 47 -24.27 10.16 20.32
CA PRO A 47 -23.72 10.77 19.11
C PRO A 47 -23.02 12.09 19.45
N ASN A 48 -21.77 12.26 19.00
CA ASN A 48 -20.92 13.44 19.22
C ASN A 48 -20.53 13.77 20.68
N SER A 49 -20.61 12.83 21.63
CA SER A 49 -20.03 13.03 22.97
C SER A 49 -18.62 12.43 23.10
N PRO A 50 -17.74 13.04 23.93
CA PRO A 50 -16.43 12.48 24.25
C PRO A 50 -16.51 11.31 25.24
N ASP A 51 -17.67 11.10 25.88
CA ASP A 51 -17.87 10.07 26.88
C ASP A 51 -17.96 8.67 26.25
N ARG A 52 -17.34 7.69 26.92
CA ARG A 52 -17.24 6.31 26.41
C ARG A 52 -17.61 5.26 27.45
N TRP A 53 -18.27 4.20 27.01
CA TRP A 53 -18.40 2.93 27.72
C TRP A 53 -17.25 2.00 27.35
N TYR A 54 -16.87 1.09 28.24
CA TYR A 54 -15.85 0.07 28.02
C TYR A 54 -16.51 -1.31 28.11
N PHE A 55 -16.67 -1.97 26.96
CA PHE A 55 -17.30 -3.28 26.86
C PHE A 55 -16.27 -4.39 26.57
N CYS A 56 -16.63 -5.64 26.88
CA CYS A 56 -15.98 -6.80 26.30
C CYS A 56 -16.42 -6.98 24.84
N GLU A 57 -15.76 -7.86 24.10
CA GLU A 57 -16.02 -8.09 22.67
C GLU A 57 -17.51 -8.43 22.38
N LYS A 58 -18.11 -9.29 23.21
CA LYS A 58 -19.52 -9.70 23.06
C LYS A 58 -20.48 -8.52 23.24
N HIS A 59 -20.30 -7.74 24.30
CA HIS A 59 -21.17 -6.60 24.59
C HIS A 59 -20.91 -5.41 23.66
N ALA A 60 -19.68 -5.26 23.15
CA ALA A 60 -19.38 -4.28 22.12
C ALA A 60 -20.11 -4.61 20.81
N ALA A 61 -20.19 -5.89 20.44
CA ALA A 61 -20.98 -6.32 19.28
C ALA A 61 -22.48 -6.06 19.47
N GLU A 62 -23.06 -6.39 20.64
CA GLU A 62 -24.45 -6.07 20.97
C GLU A 62 -24.73 -4.56 20.91
N TYR A 63 -23.82 -3.76 21.47
CA TYR A 63 -23.91 -2.30 21.47
C TYR A 63 -23.87 -1.73 20.05
N ASN A 64 -22.90 -2.18 19.23
CA ASN A 64 -22.74 -1.73 17.85
C ASN A 64 -23.93 -2.16 16.97
N ALA A 65 -24.53 -3.32 17.22
CA ALA A 65 -25.71 -3.79 16.50
C ALA A 65 -26.96 -2.93 16.79
N GLY A 66 -27.06 -2.36 18.00
CA GLY A 66 -28.12 -1.42 18.37
C GLY A 66 -27.80 0.04 18.10
N TRP A 67 -26.60 0.36 17.61
CA TRP A 67 -26.16 1.74 17.41
C TRP A 67 -26.64 2.28 16.06
N ASP A 68 -27.55 3.24 16.10
CA ASP A 68 -27.95 3.99 14.92
C ASP A 68 -27.08 5.26 14.81
N TYR A 69 -26.15 5.26 13.85
CA TYR A 69 -25.28 6.39 13.55
C TYR A 69 -26.06 7.66 13.15
N PHE A 70 -27.29 7.49 12.63
CA PHE A 70 -28.18 8.57 12.22
C PHE A 70 -29.26 8.88 13.26
N ALA A 71 -29.18 8.31 14.47
CA ALA A 71 -30.13 8.61 15.54
C ALA A 71 -30.19 10.12 15.82
N GLY A 72 -31.29 10.76 15.42
CA GLY A 72 -31.55 12.20 15.59
C GLY A 72 -31.38 13.06 14.32
N LEU A 73 -31.04 12.46 13.18
CA LEU A 73 -31.12 13.11 11.86
C LEU A 73 -32.43 12.75 11.16
N ASP A 74 -32.97 13.69 10.39
CA ASP A 74 -34.02 13.37 9.42
C ASP A 74 -33.46 12.38 8.36
N LYS A 75 -34.35 11.57 7.77
CA LYS A 75 -33.98 10.56 6.76
C LYS A 75 -33.39 11.20 5.50
N GLU A 76 -33.84 12.38 5.10
CA GLU A 76 -33.31 13.10 3.94
C GLU A 76 -31.93 13.70 4.26
N GLU A 77 -31.74 14.24 5.47
CA GLU A 77 -30.45 14.74 5.93
C GLU A 77 -29.41 13.60 6.10
N ALA A 78 -29.83 12.42 6.54
CA ALA A 78 -29.00 11.23 6.67
C ALA A 78 -28.51 10.74 5.30
N ALA A 79 -29.43 10.64 4.34
CA ALA A 79 -29.11 10.30 2.96
C ALA A 79 -28.19 11.36 2.32
N ALA A 80 -28.42 12.65 2.56
CA ALA A 80 -27.56 13.71 2.04
C ALA A 80 -26.13 13.62 2.58
N ARG A 81 -25.95 13.27 3.87
CA ARG A 81 -24.63 13.03 4.46
C ARG A 81 -23.95 11.79 3.90
N GLU A 82 -24.67 10.68 3.77
CA GLU A 82 -24.16 9.45 3.15
C GLU A 82 -23.69 9.71 1.71
N GLN A 83 -24.48 10.45 0.92
CA GLN A 83 -24.13 10.82 -0.45
C GLN A 83 -22.89 11.73 -0.50
N ALA A 84 -22.76 12.68 0.43
CA ALA A 84 -21.60 13.56 0.53
C ALA A 84 -20.32 12.81 0.92
N GLU A 85 -20.39 11.92 1.93
CA GLU A 85 -19.27 11.09 2.37
C GLU A 85 -18.85 10.10 1.27
N ARG A 86 -19.81 9.44 0.61
CA ARG A 86 -19.52 8.52 -0.51
C ARG A 86 -18.79 9.24 -1.65
N ARG A 87 -19.24 10.44 -2.03
CA ARG A 87 -18.58 11.27 -3.05
C ARG A 87 -17.14 11.61 -2.69
N THR A 88 -16.84 11.84 -1.42
CA THR A 88 -15.45 12.10 -0.98
C THR A 88 -14.59 10.83 -0.92
N ASN A 89 -15.17 9.68 -0.57
CA ASN A 89 -14.48 8.40 -0.50
C ASN A 89 -14.17 7.81 -1.89
N GLU A 90 -15.05 8.01 -2.87
CA GLU A 90 -14.82 7.68 -4.29
C GLU A 90 -13.57 8.40 -4.86
N GLY A 91 -13.25 9.59 -4.35
CA GLY A 91 -12.00 10.29 -4.69
C GLY A 91 -10.74 9.67 -4.05
N TYR A 92 -10.89 8.98 -2.92
CA TYR A 92 -9.79 8.35 -2.18
C TYR A 92 -9.42 6.97 -2.74
N SER A 93 -10.39 6.23 -3.28
CA SER A 93 -10.15 4.89 -3.85
C SER A 93 -9.37 4.91 -5.17
N ASP A 94 -9.41 6.00 -5.95
CA ASP A 94 -8.78 6.01 -7.28
C ASP A 94 -7.40 6.71 -7.36
N SER A 95 -7.01 7.50 -6.35
CA SER A 95 -5.90 8.47 -6.52
C SER A 95 -4.65 8.23 -5.66
N SER A 96 -4.71 7.39 -4.63
CA SER A 96 -3.60 7.27 -3.66
C SER A 96 -2.52 6.26 -4.06
N TRP A 97 -2.85 5.15 -4.74
CA TRP A 97 -1.84 4.21 -5.25
C TRP A 97 -1.18 4.71 -6.53
N LYS A 98 -1.93 5.30 -7.46
CA LYS A 98 -1.43 5.76 -8.77
C LYS A 98 -0.35 6.85 -8.66
N ALA A 99 -0.32 7.61 -7.56
CA ALA A 99 0.69 8.64 -7.32
C ALA A 99 2.04 8.10 -6.79
N TRP A 100 2.07 6.88 -6.25
CA TRP A 100 3.30 6.24 -5.74
C TRP A 100 3.82 5.15 -6.69
N ALA A 101 2.95 4.55 -7.50
CA ALA A 101 3.37 3.73 -8.63
C ALA A 101 3.94 4.70 -9.69
N GLY A 102 5.18 4.48 -10.11
CA GLY A 102 5.79 5.24 -11.21
C GLY A 102 4.99 5.11 -12.53
N PRO A 103 5.49 5.67 -13.63
CA PRO A 103 4.80 5.62 -14.92
C PRO A 103 4.45 4.19 -15.35
N GLY A 104 3.22 4.01 -15.82
CA GLY A 104 2.67 2.74 -16.31
C GLY A 104 1.44 2.26 -15.53
N ASP A 105 0.76 1.24 -16.07
CA ASP A 105 -0.42 0.59 -15.49
C ASP A 105 -0.14 -0.30 -14.24
N GLY A 106 1.10 -0.33 -13.76
CA GLY A 106 1.54 -1.20 -12.66
C GLY A 106 1.76 -2.66 -13.03
N SER A 107 1.60 -3.04 -14.30
CA SER A 107 1.79 -4.42 -14.78
C SER A 107 3.25 -4.78 -15.12
N ARG A 108 4.12 -3.77 -15.19
CA ARG A 108 5.52 -3.90 -15.64
C ARG A 108 6.50 -3.74 -14.49
N SER A 109 7.55 -4.55 -14.49
CA SER A 109 8.67 -4.38 -13.56
C SER A 109 9.49 -3.12 -13.89
N ARG A 110 10.25 -2.62 -12.91
CA ARG A 110 11.09 -1.42 -13.10
C ARG A 110 12.15 -1.59 -14.19
N ASP A 111 12.63 -2.81 -14.40
CA ASP A 111 13.61 -3.11 -15.45
C ASP A 111 12.96 -3.15 -16.84
N GLU A 112 11.71 -3.58 -16.95
CA GLU A 112 10.93 -3.46 -18.20
C GLU A 112 10.71 -2.00 -18.58
N LEU A 113 10.40 -1.14 -17.60
CA LEU A 113 10.22 0.30 -17.85
C LEU A 113 11.51 0.94 -18.38
N ARG A 114 12.67 0.64 -17.76
CA ARG A 114 13.98 1.11 -18.26
C ARG A 114 14.29 0.58 -19.67
N ALA A 115 13.92 -0.67 -19.97
CA ALA A 115 14.12 -1.25 -21.29
C ALA A 115 13.26 -0.59 -22.37
N LEU A 116 12.02 -0.20 -22.05
CA LEU A 116 11.15 0.56 -22.95
C LEU A 116 11.70 1.97 -23.20
N GLU A 117 12.17 2.63 -22.15
CA GLU A 117 12.83 3.94 -22.26
C GLU A 117 14.09 3.85 -23.15
N ALA A 118 14.90 2.80 -22.97
CA ALA A 118 16.07 2.53 -23.81
C ALA A 118 15.71 2.28 -25.28
N LEU A 119 14.47 1.85 -25.59
CA LEU A 119 13.93 1.73 -26.95
C LEU A 119 13.13 2.97 -27.40
N GLY A 120 12.92 3.96 -26.52
CA GLY A 120 12.13 5.17 -26.77
C GLY A 120 10.64 4.90 -26.91
N LEU A 121 10.12 3.90 -26.20
CA LEU A 121 8.72 3.50 -26.21
C LEU A 121 8.00 3.93 -24.94
N ASP A 122 6.69 4.09 -25.06
CA ASP A 122 5.79 4.36 -23.95
C ASP A 122 5.72 3.16 -22.96
N PRO A 123 5.54 3.40 -21.64
CA PRO A 123 5.34 2.34 -20.65
C PRO A 123 4.28 1.30 -21.03
N ASP A 124 3.23 1.73 -21.73
CA ASP A 124 2.09 0.90 -22.12
C ASP A 124 2.24 0.31 -23.54
N ALA A 125 3.41 0.46 -24.18
CA ALA A 125 3.64 -0.02 -25.53
C ALA A 125 3.52 -1.55 -25.66
N ALA A 126 2.72 -2.02 -26.62
CA ALA A 126 2.55 -3.44 -26.92
C ALA A 126 3.85 -4.10 -27.43
N PHE A 127 3.99 -5.41 -27.22
CA PHE A 127 5.20 -6.17 -27.59
C PHE A 127 5.50 -6.16 -29.10
N GLU A 128 4.48 -6.03 -29.96
CA GLU A 128 4.68 -5.85 -31.40
C GLU A 128 5.44 -4.55 -31.74
N ASN A 129 5.18 -3.47 -30.98
CA ASN A 129 5.89 -2.20 -31.14
C ASN A 129 7.33 -2.31 -30.64
N VAL A 130 7.57 -3.07 -29.56
CA VAL A 130 8.91 -3.41 -29.08
C VAL A 130 9.73 -4.11 -30.17
N ARG A 131 9.18 -5.15 -30.80
CA ARG A 131 9.85 -5.88 -31.90
C ARG A 131 10.15 -5.01 -33.11
N LYS A 132 9.27 -4.05 -33.43
CA LYS A 132 9.48 -3.10 -34.54
C LYS A 132 10.57 -2.09 -34.20
N ALA A 133 10.50 -1.46 -33.02
CA ALA A 133 11.46 -0.46 -32.56
C ALA A 133 12.88 -1.04 -32.47
N TRP A 134 13.02 -2.24 -31.91
CA TRP A 134 14.31 -2.94 -31.83
C TRP A 134 14.91 -3.18 -33.22
N ARG A 135 14.12 -3.69 -34.19
CA ARG A 135 14.62 -3.91 -35.57
C ARG A 135 15.06 -2.63 -36.27
N THR A 136 14.34 -1.53 -36.05
CA THR A 136 14.71 -0.23 -36.64
C THR A 136 16.02 0.27 -36.04
N ARG A 137 16.12 0.34 -34.70
CA ARG A 137 17.34 0.82 -34.05
C ARG A 137 18.54 -0.08 -34.26
N ALA A 138 18.34 -1.41 -34.23
CA ALA A 138 19.42 -2.37 -34.48
C ALA A 138 20.08 -2.16 -35.84
N LYS A 139 19.33 -1.75 -36.88
CA LYS A 139 19.88 -1.42 -38.20
C LYS A 139 20.69 -0.12 -38.20
N GLU A 140 20.27 0.87 -37.41
CA GLU A 140 20.95 2.18 -37.33
C GLU A 140 22.30 2.09 -36.61
N VAL A 141 22.38 1.25 -35.58
CA VAL A 141 23.60 1.08 -34.76
C VAL A 141 24.38 -0.19 -35.08
N HIS A 142 24.00 -0.95 -36.12
CA HIS A 142 24.64 -2.23 -36.42
C HIS A 142 26.15 -2.08 -36.68
N PRO A 143 27.01 -2.97 -36.15
CA PRO A 143 28.45 -2.94 -36.40
C PRO A 143 28.82 -2.97 -37.89
N ASP A 144 28.04 -3.68 -38.72
CA ASP A 144 28.27 -3.73 -40.18
C ASP A 144 27.96 -2.39 -40.87
N VAL A 145 27.00 -1.61 -40.36
CA VAL A 145 26.64 -0.31 -40.92
C VAL A 145 27.59 0.78 -40.41
N ARG A 146 28.09 0.63 -39.19
CA ARG A 146 29.00 1.58 -38.53
C ARG A 146 30.24 0.86 -37.98
N PRO A 147 31.11 0.32 -38.85
CA PRO A 147 32.30 -0.39 -38.42
C PRO A 147 33.27 0.56 -37.70
N GLY A 148 33.77 0.14 -36.53
CA GLY A 148 34.79 0.87 -35.77
C GLY A 148 34.27 2.01 -34.87
N ASP A 149 32.96 2.24 -34.79
CA ASP A 149 32.39 3.21 -33.86
C ASP A 149 32.08 2.58 -32.49
N ALA A 150 32.90 2.90 -31.48
CA ALA A 150 32.73 2.42 -30.11
C ALA A 150 31.38 2.83 -29.50
N LYS A 151 30.85 4.02 -29.84
CA LYS A 151 29.55 4.47 -29.31
C LYS A 151 28.39 3.69 -29.92
N ALA A 152 28.46 3.37 -31.22
CA ALA A 152 27.46 2.55 -31.87
C ALA A 152 27.43 1.12 -31.29
N ALA A 153 28.60 0.56 -30.98
CA ALA A 153 28.72 -0.74 -30.34
C ALA A 153 28.11 -0.76 -28.93
N GLU A 154 28.37 0.27 -28.11
CA GLU A 154 27.75 0.40 -26.78
C GLU A 154 26.23 0.55 -26.87
N GLU A 155 25.73 1.39 -27.77
CA GLU A 155 24.29 1.55 -27.98
C GLU A 155 23.63 0.26 -28.47
N PHE A 156 24.27 -0.49 -29.36
CA PHE A 156 23.78 -1.79 -29.81
C PHE A 156 23.67 -2.80 -28.66
N GLN A 157 24.69 -2.85 -27.78
CA GLN A 157 24.65 -3.70 -26.59
C GLN A 157 23.50 -3.31 -25.65
N LYS A 158 23.29 -2.00 -25.41
CA LYS A 158 22.16 -1.52 -24.59
C LYS A 158 20.82 -1.93 -25.18
N LEU A 159 20.63 -1.76 -26.49
CA LEU A 159 19.39 -2.13 -27.19
C LEU A 159 19.14 -3.64 -27.17
N GLN A 160 20.20 -4.44 -27.28
CA GLN A 160 20.13 -5.89 -27.18
C GLN A 160 19.69 -6.33 -25.79
N LEU A 161 20.32 -5.80 -24.73
CA LEU A 161 19.94 -6.08 -23.34
C LEU A 161 18.49 -5.65 -23.05
N ALA A 162 18.08 -4.47 -23.51
CA ALA A 162 16.71 -3.99 -23.36
C ALA A 162 15.69 -4.94 -24.03
N TYR A 163 15.99 -5.41 -25.24
CA TYR A 163 15.13 -6.35 -25.95
C TYR A 163 15.05 -7.71 -25.25
N GLU A 164 16.15 -8.23 -24.71
CA GLU A 164 16.19 -9.48 -23.98
C GLU A 164 15.33 -9.46 -22.71
N VAL A 165 15.40 -8.36 -21.94
CA VAL A 165 14.55 -8.15 -20.76
C VAL A 165 13.07 -8.17 -21.13
N LEU A 166 12.69 -7.43 -22.17
CA LEU A 166 11.29 -7.37 -22.61
C LEU A 166 10.81 -8.69 -23.20
N ARG A 167 11.66 -9.40 -23.95
CA ARG A 167 11.33 -10.74 -24.47
C ARG A 167 11.11 -11.74 -23.33
N ALA A 168 12.01 -11.78 -22.35
CA ALA A 168 11.87 -12.66 -21.18
C ALA A 168 10.64 -12.31 -20.33
N ALA A 169 10.26 -11.03 -20.24
CA ALA A 169 9.02 -10.62 -19.58
C ALA A 169 7.79 -11.12 -20.35
N GLU A 170 7.78 -11.01 -21.67
CA GLU A 170 6.68 -11.49 -22.52
C GLU A 170 6.55 -13.02 -22.47
N GLU A 171 7.66 -13.75 -22.52
CA GLU A 171 7.67 -15.20 -22.36
C GLU A 171 7.08 -15.62 -21.00
N ARG A 172 7.44 -14.93 -19.91
CA ARG A 172 6.85 -15.19 -18.58
C ARG A 172 5.35 -14.92 -18.53
N ARG A 173 4.87 -13.89 -19.22
CA ARG A 173 3.42 -13.56 -19.30
C ARG A 173 2.64 -14.57 -20.13
N THR A 174 3.23 -15.03 -21.23
CA THR A 174 2.59 -15.95 -22.18
C THR A 174 2.77 -17.42 -21.82
N TRP A 175 3.69 -17.73 -20.89
CA TRP A 175 3.90 -19.08 -20.36
C TRP A 175 2.64 -19.60 -19.66
N LYS A 176 1.82 -20.33 -20.42
CA LYS A 176 0.74 -21.18 -19.92
C LYS A 176 1.37 -22.53 -19.63
N GLY A 177 1.74 -22.78 -18.37
CA GLY A 177 2.48 -23.97 -17.96
C GLY A 177 2.02 -25.23 -18.71
N SER A 178 2.98 -26.00 -19.23
CA SER A 178 2.70 -27.36 -19.68
C SER A 178 2.09 -28.09 -18.47
N GLY A 179 0.80 -28.39 -18.58
CA GLY A 179 0.00 -28.94 -17.50
C GLY A 179 0.70 -30.14 -16.88
N ILE A 180 0.92 -30.06 -15.58
CA ILE A 180 1.07 -31.21 -14.70
C ILE A 180 -0.25 -31.36 -13.97
#